data_AF-A0A9E1H5R6-F1
#
_entry.id   AF-A0A9E1H5R6-F1
#
_cell.length_a   1.000
_cell.length_b   1.000
_cell.length_c   1.000
_cell.angle_alpha   90.00
_cell.angle_beta   90.00
_cell.angle_gamma   90.00
#
_symmetry.space_group_name_H-M   'P 1'
#
loop_
_entity.id
_entity.type
_entity.pdbx_description
1 polymer ?
#
loop_
_entity_poly.entity_id
_entity_poly.type
_entity_poly.pdbx_seq_one_letter_code
_entity_poly.pdbx_strand_id
1 'polypeptide(L)'
;MSYRRKKLLALFCATALSMTAVAGCTGAKSSTGNVVSSETETNAEETSAQSEAGTFSSADMFTERDLAGTYEESGAVYVTLSDDGITGETDGVAINGQMVTITAEGTYIFSGTLSEGQIVVDADNAKVQIVFDNVDITCASSAAVYVKSAEKVFVTLAEGSQNTLRNTDEYVAIDDNNIDAVIFAKSDLTLNGTGSLTIVSAEGHGIVSKDDLKITGGTYDIIAAGHALSGKDSVRIADGTFILTAEKDGIHAENADDKEKGYIYIADGDFTITSDGDGMDASNIVQIEDGTLDITAGGGAANSLKTHESDMPGGPGGGMPQNGEKPDGESMPQMGEKPDGENMPQDTTTDESGTSTKGIKAGGGMYLNGGTYQIDSADDSIHSNANITIADGTYTLATGDDGVHADDALIVNGGTITVTESYEGLEGLTVTINDGTIDITASDDGINTAGEKMELNGGYIHILAGGDGVDSNGDLTINGGEIYIDGPSDNGNSAIDYGDRSSAYVNGGTLVAIGSSGMAEGMSDSSKQKVLMVKLGEQMEAGNVVLTDSEGNVIVSYTALKTYDCVIISTAEVESGATYTLTTSGTTTEVTAE
;
A
#
# COMPACT_ATOMS: atom_id res chain seq x y z
N MET A 1 -45.71 -44.50 -4.41
CA MET A 1 -44.79 -45.01 -3.36
C MET A 1 -44.26 -43.78 -2.62
N SER A 2 -44.77 -43.43 -1.42
CA SER A 2 -44.23 -43.82 -0.08
C SER A 2 -42.76 -43.39 0.09
N TYR A 3 -42.27 -42.56 1.04
CA TYR A 3 -42.62 -42.18 2.43
C TYR A 3 -41.91 -40.81 2.74
N ARG A 4 -42.56 -39.76 3.29
CA ARG A 4 -42.68 -39.31 4.71
C ARG A 4 -41.50 -38.55 5.39
N ARG A 5 -41.82 -37.30 5.78
CA ARG A 5 -41.66 -36.58 7.09
C ARG A 5 -40.23 -36.16 7.52
N LYS A 6 -39.97 -34.96 8.07
CA LYS A 6 -40.71 -34.20 9.11
C LYS A 6 -40.50 -32.67 9.00
N LYS A 7 -41.54 -31.92 9.38
CA LYS A 7 -41.53 -30.49 9.74
C LYS A 7 -40.97 -30.30 11.16
N LEU A 8 -40.33 -29.17 11.44
CA LEU A 8 -40.48 -28.49 12.73
C LEU A 8 -40.50 -26.97 12.51
N LEU A 9 -41.58 -26.36 12.98
CA LEU A 9 -41.86 -24.93 13.06
C LEU A 9 -41.85 -24.62 14.57
N ALA A 10 -41.11 -23.61 15.02
CA ALA A 10 -41.22 -23.11 16.39
C ALA A 10 -41.22 -21.59 16.36
N LEU A 11 -42.43 -21.05 16.40
CA LEU A 11 -42.80 -19.67 16.67
C LEU A 11 -43.07 -19.57 18.18
N PHE A 12 -42.45 -18.61 18.88
CA PHE A 12 -42.98 -18.11 20.16
C PHE A 12 -42.78 -16.59 20.25
N CYS A 13 -43.89 -15.87 20.21
CA CYS A 13 -44.03 -14.48 20.62
C CYS A 13 -44.02 -14.37 22.15
N ALA A 14 -43.51 -13.26 22.70
CA ALA A 14 -44.32 -12.22 23.37
C ALA A 14 -43.56 -11.40 24.45
N THR A 15 -43.38 -10.11 24.14
CA THR A 15 -43.72 -8.90 24.94
C THR A 15 -43.13 -8.64 26.34
N ALA A 16 -42.48 -7.47 26.46
CA ALA A 16 -42.77 -6.40 27.46
C ALA A 16 -42.02 -5.11 27.02
N LEU A 17 -42.65 -4.09 26.45
CA LEU A 17 -43.29 -2.92 27.09
C LEU A 17 -42.42 -2.19 28.14
N SER A 18 -41.84 -1.05 27.76
CA SER A 18 -41.83 0.14 28.63
C SER A 18 -41.89 1.42 27.79
N MET A 19 -42.91 2.22 28.09
CA MET A 19 -43.13 3.57 27.58
C MET A 19 -42.46 4.56 28.54
N THR A 20 -41.76 5.55 28.02
CA THR A 20 -41.73 6.89 28.63
C THR A 20 -41.83 7.94 27.54
N ALA A 21 -42.89 8.73 27.65
CA ALA A 21 -43.21 9.88 26.83
C ALA A 21 -42.36 11.09 27.24
N VAL A 22 -41.97 11.92 26.26
CA VAL A 22 -41.92 13.37 26.41
C VAL A 22 -42.62 13.98 25.20
N ALA A 23 -43.67 14.75 25.48
CA ALA A 23 -44.42 15.55 24.53
C ALA A 23 -44.00 17.02 24.61
N GLY A 24 -44.01 17.70 23.48
CA GLY A 24 -43.92 19.15 23.32
C GLY A 24 -43.52 19.50 21.88
N CYS A 25 -44.41 19.46 20.89
CA CYS A 25 -45.26 20.60 20.43
C CYS A 25 -44.47 21.90 20.20
N THR A 26 -44.56 22.64 19.09
CA THR A 26 -45.54 22.72 17.98
C THR A 26 -45.01 23.71 16.95
N GLY A 27 -45.40 23.57 15.67
CA GLY A 27 -45.18 24.61 14.66
C GLY A 27 -45.73 24.27 13.28
N ALA A 28 -47.01 23.91 13.16
CA ALA A 28 -47.68 23.76 11.87
C ALA A 28 -48.22 25.10 11.34
N LYS A 29 -48.03 25.37 10.05
CA LYS A 29 -49.03 26.09 9.23
C LYS A 29 -49.10 25.49 7.83
N SER A 30 -50.34 25.14 7.47
CA SER A 30 -50.83 24.70 6.17
C SER A 30 -51.16 25.92 5.29
N SER A 31 -50.93 25.80 3.99
CA SER A 31 -51.88 26.28 2.98
C SER A 31 -51.77 25.47 1.68
N THR A 32 -52.91 24.94 1.26
CA THR A 32 -53.20 24.17 0.04
C THR A 32 -53.11 25.03 -1.23
N GLY A 33 -52.66 24.47 -2.36
CA GLY A 33 -52.76 25.14 -3.67
C GLY A 33 -52.01 24.49 -4.85
N ASN A 34 -52.50 23.34 -5.32
CA ASN A 34 -52.49 22.77 -6.67
C ASN A 34 -51.42 23.17 -7.74
N VAL A 35 -50.57 22.20 -8.08
CA VAL A 35 -50.03 21.76 -9.40
C VAL A 35 -49.93 22.79 -10.55
N VAL A 36 -48.70 23.12 -10.96
CA VAL A 36 -48.25 23.20 -12.36
C VAL A 36 -46.76 22.79 -12.43
N SER A 37 -46.47 21.84 -13.30
CA SER A 37 -45.17 21.32 -13.73
C SER A 37 -44.28 22.37 -14.38
N SER A 38 -43.02 22.44 -13.98
CA SER A 38 -41.91 22.91 -14.82
C SER A 38 -40.64 22.24 -14.33
N GLU A 39 -40.20 21.23 -15.08
CA GLU A 39 -38.85 20.71 -15.03
C GLU A 39 -37.90 21.88 -15.34
N THR A 40 -36.93 22.09 -14.46
CA THR A 40 -35.79 22.95 -14.73
C THR A 40 -34.59 22.04 -14.61
N GLU A 41 -34.04 21.65 -15.76
CA GLU A 41 -32.77 20.97 -15.83
C GLU A 41 -31.70 21.90 -15.25
N THR A 42 -31.12 21.46 -14.13
CA THR A 42 -29.84 21.98 -13.66
C THR A 42 -28.76 21.07 -14.23
N ASN A 43 -28.04 21.59 -15.22
CA ASN A 43 -26.72 21.10 -15.62
C ASN A 43 -25.88 20.90 -14.36
N ALA A 44 -25.61 19.66 -13.99
CA ALA A 44 -24.54 19.33 -13.08
C ALA A 44 -23.28 19.25 -13.93
N GLU A 45 -22.46 20.30 -13.87
CA GLU A 45 -21.06 20.20 -14.27
C GLU A 45 -20.40 19.16 -13.37
N GLU A 46 -19.78 18.14 -13.97
CA GLU A 46 -18.90 17.20 -13.29
C GLU A 46 -17.86 18.00 -12.49
N THR A 47 -17.95 17.91 -11.18
CA THR A 47 -16.99 18.51 -10.27
C THR A 47 -16.04 17.39 -9.87
N SER A 48 -14.74 17.59 -10.10
CA SER A 48 -13.68 16.66 -9.71
C SER A 48 -13.78 16.33 -8.22
N ALA A 49 -13.82 15.04 -7.91
CA ALA A 49 -14.10 14.48 -6.59
C ALA A 49 -12.83 14.30 -5.73
N GLN A 50 -11.99 15.34 -5.64
CA GLN A 50 -10.84 15.34 -4.72
C GLN A 50 -11.15 16.23 -3.52
N SER A 51 -11.10 15.68 -2.31
CA SER A 51 -11.29 16.45 -1.07
C SER A 51 -10.03 17.26 -0.71
N GLU A 52 -10.16 18.26 0.17
CA GLU A 52 -9.05 19.15 0.62
C GLU A 52 -7.86 18.41 1.27
N ALA A 53 -7.96 17.10 1.53
CA ALA A 53 -6.89 16.25 2.06
C ALA A 53 -6.25 15.30 1.02
N GLY A 54 -6.63 15.41 -0.26
CA GLY A 54 -6.12 14.56 -1.34
C GLY A 54 -6.74 13.16 -1.43
N THR A 55 -7.68 12.83 -0.54
CA THR A 55 -8.43 11.54 -0.56
C THR A 55 -9.74 11.63 -1.34
N PHE A 56 -10.15 10.47 -1.87
CA PHE A 56 -11.42 10.22 -2.53
C PHE A 56 -12.53 9.83 -1.55
N SER A 57 -13.77 10.14 -1.89
CA SER A 57 -14.94 9.59 -1.20
C SER A 57 -15.40 8.30 -1.88
N SER A 58 -15.64 7.24 -1.11
CA SER A 58 -16.18 5.98 -1.62
C SER A 58 -17.48 6.14 -2.42
N ALA A 59 -18.30 7.13 -2.08
CA ALA A 59 -19.56 7.43 -2.77
C ALA A 59 -19.38 7.90 -4.22
N ASP A 60 -18.21 8.43 -4.58
CA ASP A 60 -17.92 8.96 -5.91
C ASP A 60 -17.20 7.95 -6.80
N MET A 61 -16.74 6.82 -6.25
CA MET A 61 -15.93 5.84 -6.97
C MET A 61 -16.77 4.97 -7.91
N PHE A 62 -17.99 4.64 -7.49
CA PHE A 62 -18.89 3.74 -8.20
C PHE A 62 -20.29 4.33 -8.35
N THR A 63 -20.88 4.15 -9.54
CA THR A 63 -22.31 4.42 -9.73
C THR A 63 -23.16 3.25 -9.23
N GLU A 64 -24.44 3.49 -8.96
CA GLU A 64 -25.39 2.41 -8.65
C GLU A 64 -25.43 1.33 -9.73
N ARG A 65 -25.20 1.71 -11.00
CA ARG A 65 -25.19 0.77 -12.12
C ARG A 65 -23.93 -0.09 -12.15
N ASP A 66 -22.79 0.43 -11.71
CA ASP A 66 -21.56 -0.33 -11.59
C ASP A 66 -21.74 -1.47 -10.57
N LEU A 67 -22.25 -1.11 -9.38
CA LEU A 67 -22.48 -2.00 -8.24
C LEU A 67 -23.62 -3.01 -8.42
N ALA A 68 -24.50 -2.81 -9.41
CA ALA A 68 -25.73 -3.59 -9.51
C ALA A 68 -25.46 -5.10 -9.64
N GLY A 69 -24.44 -5.51 -10.41
CA GLY A 69 -24.06 -6.92 -10.64
C GLY A 69 -25.16 -7.80 -11.28
N THR A 70 -26.36 -7.27 -11.50
CA THR A 70 -27.53 -7.96 -12.04
C THR A 70 -27.80 -7.56 -13.48
N TYR A 71 -28.47 -8.44 -14.21
CA TYR A 71 -28.94 -8.21 -15.58
C TYR A 71 -30.39 -8.70 -15.73
N GLU A 72 -31.09 -8.10 -16.69
CA GLU A 72 -32.46 -8.49 -17.04
C GLU A 72 -32.42 -9.47 -18.21
N GLU A 73 -32.88 -10.71 -17.99
CA GLU A 73 -33.02 -11.70 -19.07
C GLU A 73 -34.13 -11.32 -20.08
N SER A 74 -35.15 -10.60 -19.61
CA SER A 74 -36.26 -10.19 -20.46
C SER A 74 -35.81 -9.12 -21.46
N GLY A 75 -35.67 -9.52 -22.73
CA GLY A 75 -35.19 -8.65 -23.79
C GLY A 75 -33.68 -8.69 -23.99
N ALA A 76 -32.98 -9.58 -23.28
CA ALA A 76 -31.58 -9.88 -23.57
C ALA A 76 -31.46 -10.70 -24.86
N VAL A 77 -30.36 -10.46 -25.57
CA VAL A 77 -29.99 -11.17 -26.80
C VAL A 77 -29.11 -12.35 -26.41
N TYR A 78 -29.57 -13.57 -26.67
CA TYR A 78 -28.82 -14.79 -26.36
C TYR A 78 -27.94 -15.21 -27.52
N VAL A 79 -26.64 -15.41 -27.25
CA VAL A 79 -25.64 -15.85 -28.22
C VAL A 79 -24.90 -17.08 -27.68
N THR A 80 -25.04 -18.21 -28.37
CA THR A 80 -24.35 -19.46 -28.05
C THR A 80 -23.16 -19.65 -28.99
N LEU A 81 -21.99 -19.70 -28.39
CA LEU A 81 -20.68 -19.86 -28.99
C LEU A 81 -20.39 -21.34 -29.29
N SER A 82 -19.94 -21.62 -30.52
CA SER A 82 -19.51 -22.96 -30.95
C SER A 82 -18.60 -22.87 -32.18
N ASP A 83 -17.55 -23.71 -32.20
CA ASP A 83 -16.67 -23.89 -33.37
C ASP A 83 -17.43 -24.35 -34.62
N ASP A 84 -18.56 -25.06 -34.45
CA ASP A 84 -19.43 -25.50 -35.55
C ASP A 84 -20.34 -24.37 -36.08
N GLY A 85 -20.33 -23.21 -35.43
CA GLY A 85 -21.07 -22.01 -35.81
C GLY A 85 -21.79 -21.36 -34.63
N ILE A 86 -21.68 -20.04 -34.55
CA ILE A 86 -22.35 -19.24 -33.53
C ILE A 86 -23.85 -19.17 -33.83
N THR A 87 -24.67 -19.45 -32.82
CA THR A 87 -26.13 -19.44 -32.93
C THR A 87 -26.74 -18.48 -31.92
N GLY A 88 -27.93 -17.95 -32.18
CA GLY A 88 -28.55 -17.01 -31.26
C GLY A 88 -29.46 -16.00 -31.94
N GLU A 89 -29.87 -15.01 -31.16
CA GLU A 89 -30.60 -13.85 -31.66
C GLU A 89 -29.62 -12.87 -32.36
N THR A 90 -30.11 -12.19 -33.40
CA THR A 90 -29.28 -11.29 -34.23
C THR A 90 -29.66 -9.83 -34.07
N ASP A 91 -30.52 -9.49 -33.10
CA ASP A 91 -30.87 -8.09 -32.86
C ASP A 91 -29.69 -7.38 -32.20
N GLY A 92 -29.25 -6.27 -32.79
CA GLY A 92 -28.03 -5.57 -32.36
C GLY A 92 -26.72 -6.38 -32.48
N VAL A 93 -26.72 -7.56 -33.10
CA VAL A 93 -25.53 -8.42 -33.26
C VAL A 93 -25.30 -8.80 -34.72
N ALA A 94 -24.07 -8.61 -35.22
CA ALA A 94 -23.59 -9.15 -36.49
C ALA A 94 -22.64 -10.32 -36.24
N ILE A 95 -22.89 -11.46 -36.90
CA ILE A 95 -22.04 -12.66 -36.81
C ILE A 95 -21.31 -12.85 -38.13
N ASN A 96 -19.98 -12.89 -38.10
CA ASN A 96 -19.14 -13.15 -39.25
C ASN A 96 -18.11 -14.25 -38.92
N GLY A 97 -18.44 -15.49 -39.30
CA GLY A 97 -17.64 -16.66 -38.91
C GLY A 97 -17.64 -16.84 -37.39
N GLN A 98 -16.46 -16.76 -36.77
CA GLN A 98 -16.26 -16.87 -35.32
C GLN A 98 -16.14 -15.51 -34.62
N MET A 99 -16.47 -14.43 -35.32
CA MET A 99 -16.53 -13.07 -34.77
C MET A 99 -17.98 -12.65 -34.52
N VAL A 100 -18.25 -12.18 -33.31
CA VAL A 100 -19.53 -11.56 -32.93
C VAL A 100 -19.29 -10.07 -32.75
N THR A 101 -20.04 -9.23 -33.45
CA THR A 101 -19.99 -7.77 -33.29
C THR A 101 -21.30 -7.25 -32.73
N ILE A 102 -21.26 -6.69 -31.52
CA ILE A 102 -22.35 -5.96 -30.90
C ILE A 102 -22.36 -4.54 -31.47
N THR A 103 -23.53 -4.08 -31.93
CA THR A 103 -23.69 -2.83 -32.71
C THR A 103 -24.74 -1.88 -32.12
N ALA A 104 -25.34 -2.23 -31.00
CA ALA A 104 -26.38 -1.44 -30.36
C ALA A 104 -26.32 -1.55 -28.83
N GLU A 105 -26.96 -0.61 -28.15
CA GLU A 105 -27.24 -0.69 -26.72
C GLU A 105 -28.11 -1.91 -26.40
N GLY A 106 -27.78 -2.62 -25.32
CA GLY A 106 -28.54 -3.78 -24.88
C GLY A 106 -27.78 -4.69 -23.93
N THR A 107 -28.47 -5.75 -23.52
CA THR A 107 -27.92 -6.86 -22.72
C THR A 107 -27.72 -8.08 -23.62
N TYR A 108 -26.50 -8.62 -23.64
CA TYR A 108 -26.11 -9.73 -24.50
C TYR A 108 -25.56 -10.87 -23.64
N ILE A 109 -26.26 -12.00 -23.62
CA ILE A 109 -25.89 -13.17 -22.81
C ILE A 109 -25.15 -14.17 -23.68
N PHE A 110 -23.89 -14.41 -23.32
CA PHE A 110 -23.01 -15.34 -24.02
C PHE A 110 -22.81 -16.62 -23.21
N SER A 111 -22.81 -17.75 -23.91
CA SER A 111 -22.49 -19.07 -23.37
C SER A 111 -21.78 -19.92 -24.42
N GLY A 112 -21.05 -20.96 -24.00
CA GLY A 112 -20.42 -21.91 -24.92
C GLY A 112 -18.96 -21.58 -25.26
N THR A 113 -18.44 -22.20 -26.31
CA THR A 113 -16.99 -22.24 -26.56
C THR A 113 -16.61 -21.81 -27.96
N LEU A 114 -15.55 -21.01 -28.09
CA LEU A 114 -14.81 -20.77 -29.33
C LEU A 114 -13.33 -21.11 -29.12
N SER A 115 -12.83 -22.09 -29.86
CA SER A 115 -11.40 -22.43 -29.90
C SER A 115 -10.58 -21.38 -30.65
N GLU A 116 -11.23 -20.56 -31.49
CA GLU A 116 -10.66 -19.35 -32.07
C GLU A 116 -11.79 -18.36 -32.40
N GLY A 117 -11.86 -17.21 -31.74
CA GLY A 117 -12.86 -16.20 -32.05
C GLY A 117 -12.86 -15.01 -31.12
N GLN A 118 -13.72 -14.05 -31.41
CA GLN A 118 -13.69 -12.74 -30.77
C GLN A 118 -15.11 -12.16 -30.61
N ILE A 119 -15.34 -11.50 -29.48
CA ILE A 119 -16.48 -10.61 -29.26
C ILE A 119 -15.99 -9.18 -29.43
N VAL A 120 -16.62 -8.42 -30.33
CA VAL A 120 -16.32 -7.01 -30.60
C VAL A 120 -17.51 -6.15 -30.20
N VAL A 121 -17.28 -5.03 -29.51
CA VAL A 121 -18.28 -3.98 -29.29
C VAL A 121 -17.93 -2.78 -30.17
N ASP A 122 -18.78 -2.51 -31.15
CA ASP A 122 -18.67 -1.38 -32.08
C ASP A 122 -20.04 -0.66 -32.13
N ALA A 123 -20.40 -0.05 -31.00
CA ALA A 123 -21.70 0.56 -30.72
C ALA A 123 -21.50 1.98 -30.14
N ASP A 124 -21.14 2.93 -31.00
CA ASP A 124 -20.85 4.32 -30.63
C ASP A 124 -21.92 4.92 -29.71
N ASN A 125 -21.49 5.51 -28.58
CA ASN A 125 -22.34 6.16 -27.57
C ASN A 125 -23.37 5.24 -26.90
N ALA A 126 -23.24 3.92 -27.00
CA ALA A 126 -24.14 2.98 -26.35
C ALA A 126 -23.59 2.49 -25.01
N LYS A 127 -24.49 2.16 -24.06
CA LYS A 127 -24.15 1.39 -22.86
C LYS A 127 -24.42 -0.09 -23.09
N VAL A 128 -23.39 -0.90 -23.21
CA VAL A 128 -23.54 -2.33 -23.53
C VAL A 128 -23.30 -3.17 -22.28
N GLN A 129 -24.18 -4.13 -22.00
CA GLN A 129 -23.96 -5.14 -20.96
C GLN A 129 -23.73 -6.50 -21.61
N ILE A 130 -22.51 -7.01 -21.50
CA ILE A 130 -22.15 -8.39 -21.84
C ILE A 130 -22.31 -9.22 -20.58
N VAL A 131 -23.02 -10.33 -20.67
CA VAL A 131 -23.17 -11.29 -19.58
C VAL A 131 -22.46 -12.58 -19.97
N PHE A 132 -21.53 -13.02 -19.15
CA PHE A 132 -20.83 -14.28 -19.33
C PHE A 132 -21.48 -15.38 -18.49
N ASP A 133 -22.04 -16.38 -19.17
CA ASP A 133 -22.65 -17.57 -18.59
C ASP A 133 -21.97 -18.82 -19.17
N ASN A 134 -20.83 -19.17 -18.59
CA ASN A 134 -20.00 -20.32 -18.98
C ASN A 134 -19.42 -20.17 -20.39
N VAL A 135 -18.76 -19.04 -20.64
CA VAL A 135 -18.02 -18.80 -21.89
C VAL A 135 -16.61 -19.36 -21.81
N ASP A 136 -16.11 -19.92 -22.91
CA ASP A 136 -14.71 -20.33 -23.08
C ASP A 136 -14.23 -19.85 -24.45
N ILE A 137 -13.42 -18.78 -24.49
CA ILE A 137 -12.99 -18.14 -25.74
C ILE A 137 -11.48 -18.09 -25.80
N THR A 138 -10.91 -18.57 -26.90
CA THR A 138 -9.52 -18.32 -27.27
C THR A 138 -9.51 -17.40 -28.48
N CYS A 139 -8.69 -16.35 -28.45
CA CYS A 139 -8.32 -15.57 -29.63
C CYS A 139 -6.80 -15.52 -29.70
N ALA A 140 -6.20 -16.27 -30.61
CA ALA A 140 -4.75 -16.47 -30.59
C ALA A 140 -3.99 -15.15 -30.75
N SER A 141 -4.39 -14.30 -31.69
CA SER A 141 -3.60 -13.13 -32.12
C SER A 141 -4.27 -11.78 -31.82
N SER A 142 -5.29 -11.73 -30.97
CA SER A 142 -6.00 -10.50 -30.61
C SER A 142 -6.71 -10.65 -29.26
N ALA A 143 -7.52 -9.68 -28.87
CA ALA A 143 -8.36 -9.76 -27.68
C ALA A 143 -9.50 -10.76 -27.88
N ALA A 144 -9.84 -11.54 -26.85
CA ALA A 144 -11.08 -12.33 -26.84
C ALA A 144 -12.32 -11.42 -26.78
N VAL A 145 -12.19 -10.28 -26.08
CA VAL A 145 -13.19 -9.21 -26.04
C VAL A 145 -12.55 -7.88 -26.41
N TYR A 146 -13.02 -7.29 -27.50
CA TYR A 146 -12.52 -6.01 -27.99
C TYR A 146 -13.64 -4.96 -27.98
N VAL A 147 -13.59 -4.02 -27.03
CA VAL A 147 -14.45 -2.84 -27.02
C VAL A 147 -13.79 -1.74 -27.84
N LYS A 148 -14.16 -1.72 -29.12
CA LYS A 148 -13.68 -0.74 -30.10
C LYS A 148 -14.35 0.62 -29.93
N SER A 149 -15.65 0.63 -29.64
CA SER A 149 -16.39 1.86 -29.37
C SER A 149 -17.68 1.59 -28.60
N ALA A 150 -17.86 2.31 -27.50
CA ALA A 150 -19.06 2.37 -26.66
C ALA A 150 -18.97 3.63 -25.77
N GLU A 151 -20.09 4.08 -25.19
CA GLU A 151 -20.01 5.02 -24.07
C GLU A 151 -19.44 4.32 -22.84
N LYS A 152 -19.95 3.11 -22.55
CA LYS A 152 -19.52 2.28 -21.43
C LYS A 152 -19.87 0.83 -21.67
N VAL A 153 -19.01 -0.08 -21.22
CA VAL A 153 -19.28 -1.53 -21.26
C VAL A 153 -19.29 -2.12 -19.86
N PHE A 154 -20.29 -2.95 -19.60
CA PHE A 154 -20.37 -3.81 -18.42
C PHE A 154 -20.10 -5.25 -18.85
N VAL A 155 -19.19 -5.93 -18.16
CA VAL A 155 -18.98 -7.38 -18.27
C VAL A 155 -19.46 -8.01 -16.96
N THR A 156 -20.65 -8.61 -16.99
CA THR A 156 -21.29 -9.23 -15.84
C THR A 156 -21.02 -10.73 -15.83
N LEU A 157 -20.40 -11.24 -14.77
CA LEU A 157 -20.17 -12.66 -14.53
C LEU A 157 -21.43 -13.26 -13.90
N ALA A 158 -22.18 -14.06 -14.65
CA ALA A 158 -23.42 -14.66 -14.16
C ALA A 158 -23.17 -15.53 -12.93
N GLU A 159 -24.14 -15.58 -12.01
CA GLU A 159 -24.01 -16.32 -10.75
C GLU A 159 -23.66 -17.80 -11.00
N GLY A 160 -22.59 -18.28 -10.38
CA GLY A 160 -22.14 -19.67 -10.50
C GLY A 160 -21.54 -20.05 -11.87
N SER A 161 -21.41 -19.10 -12.79
CA SER A 161 -20.74 -19.32 -14.08
C SER A 161 -19.22 -19.41 -13.90
N GLN A 162 -18.59 -20.22 -14.76
CA GLN A 162 -17.14 -20.31 -14.88
C GLN A 162 -16.74 -19.94 -16.29
N ASN A 163 -16.06 -18.80 -16.42
CA ASN A 163 -15.73 -18.22 -17.71
C ASN A 163 -14.22 -18.27 -17.93
N THR A 164 -13.77 -18.53 -19.16
CA THR A 164 -12.35 -18.48 -19.49
C THR A 164 -12.09 -17.77 -20.79
N LEU A 165 -11.15 -16.84 -20.79
CA LEU A 165 -10.72 -16.09 -21.97
C LEU A 165 -9.20 -16.22 -22.14
N ARG A 166 -8.72 -16.37 -23.38
CA ARG A 166 -7.29 -16.56 -23.64
C ARG A 166 -6.79 -15.81 -24.85
N ASN A 167 -5.58 -15.29 -24.72
CA ASN A 167 -4.66 -14.97 -25.81
C ASN A 167 -3.49 -15.96 -25.77
N THR A 168 -3.06 -16.47 -26.93
CA THR A 168 -2.05 -17.56 -27.00
C THR A 168 -0.89 -17.29 -27.95
N ASP A 169 -0.86 -16.13 -28.61
CA ASP A 169 0.14 -15.73 -29.60
C ASP A 169 0.25 -14.19 -29.64
N GLU A 170 1.25 -13.67 -30.34
CA GLU A 170 1.49 -12.23 -30.46
C GLU A 170 0.26 -11.47 -30.99
N TYR A 171 -0.03 -10.30 -30.41
CA TYR A 171 -1.09 -9.42 -30.89
C TYR A 171 -0.78 -8.90 -32.30
N VAL A 172 -1.64 -9.24 -33.24
CA VAL A 172 -1.59 -8.73 -34.61
C VAL A 172 -2.57 -7.57 -34.74
N ALA A 173 -2.07 -6.41 -35.18
CA ALA A 173 -2.91 -5.25 -35.42
C ALA A 173 -4.01 -5.57 -36.45
N ILE A 174 -5.27 -5.49 -36.00
CA ILE A 174 -6.47 -5.67 -36.83
C ILE A 174 -7.10 -4.34 -37.24
N ASP A 175 -6.70 -3.24 -36.59
CA ASP A 175 -7.03 -1.86 -36.91
C ASP A 175 -5.95 -0.90 -36.34
N ASP A 176 -6.25 0.41 -36.28
CA ASP A 176 -5.30 1.44 -35.81
C ASP A 176 -5.15 1.48 -34.28
N ASN A 177 -5.81 0.59 -33.53
CA ASN A 177 -5.74 0.55 -32.07
C ASN A 177 -4.69 -0.47 -31.61
N ASN A 178 -3.98 -0.13 -30.54
CA ASN A 178 -2.98 -1.00 -29.93
C ASN A 178 -3.66 -2.00 -29.00
N ILE A 179 -4.28 -3.03 -29.57
CA ILE A 179 -4.89 -4.12 -28.79
C ILE A 179 -3.76 -4.93 -28.15
N ASP A 180 -3.70 -4.91 -26.83
CA ASP A 180 -2.62 -5.48 -26.03
C ASP A 180 -3.15 -6.27 -24.83
N ALA A 181 -4.42 -6.70 -24.84
CA ALA A 181 -5.05 -7.41 -23.72
C ALA A 181 -6.12 -8.43 -24.14
N VAL A 182 -6.37 -9.43 -23.29
CA VAL A 182 -7.44 -10.44 -23.51
C VAL A 182 -8.83 -9.79 -23.50
N ILE A 183 -9.06 -8.87 -22.55
CA ILE A 183 -10.16 -7.92 -22.59
C ILE A 183 -9.56 -6.54 -22.79
N PHE A 184 -9.80 -5.94 -23.97
CA PHE A 184 -9.31 -4.61 -24.29
C PHE A 184 -10.49 -3.66 -24.52
N ALA A 185 -10.52 -2.56 -23.78
CA ALA A 185 -11.52 -1.52 -23.96
C ALA A 185 -10.92 -0.14 -24.20
N LYS A 186 -11.50 0.57 -25.17
CA LYS A 186 -11.19 1.97 -25.44
C LYS A 186 -11.98 2.97 -24.61
N SER A 187 -13.03 2.49 -23.96
CA SER A 187 -13.96 3.26 -23.14
C SER A 187 -13.96 2.72 -21.72
N ASP A 188 -14.66 3.41 -20.81
CA ASP A 188 -15.02 2.89 -19.49
C ASP A 188 -15.46 1.42 -19.54
N LEU A 189 -14.85 0.63 -18.67
CA LEU A 189 -15.12 -0.79 -18.50
C LEU A 189 -15.48 -1.06 -17.04
N THR A 190 -16.57 -1.80 -16.83
CA THR A 190 -16.96 -2.27 -15.50
C THR A 190 -17.16 -3.76 -15.51
N LEU A 191 -16.50 -4.46 -14.59
CA LEU A 191 -16.73 -5.87 -14.33
C LEU A 191 -17.49 -6.03 -13.01
N ASN A 192 -18.51 -6.89 -13.04
CA ASN A 192 -19.38 -7.12 -11.89
C ASN A 192 -20.05 -8.50 -11.94
N GLY A 193 -20.93 -8.78 -10.98
CA GLY A 193 -21.55 -10.08 -10.81
C GLY A 193 -20.76 -10.96 -9.85
N THR A 194 -21.13 -12.24 -9.76
CA THR A 194 -20.60 -13.16 -8.73
C THR A 194 -20.02 -14.45 -9.30
N GLY A 195 -20.02 -14.61 -10.63
CA GLY A 195 -19.32 -15.72 -11.30
C GLY A 195 -17.79 -15.58 -11.26
N SER A 196 -17.10 -16.53 -11.88
CA SER A 196 -15.64 -16.51 -12.00
C SER A 196 -15.18 -16.25 -13.44
N LEU A 197 -14.04 -15.60 -13.58
CA LEU A 197 -13.36 -15.34 -14.84
C LEU A 197 -11.87 -15.71 -14.73
N THR A 198 -11.46 -16.70 -15.52
CA THR A 198 -10.06 -17.05 -15.73
C THR A 198 -9.55 -16.38 -17.00
N ILE A 199 -8.38 -15.73 -16.92
CA ILE A 199 -7.70 -15.13 -18.07
C ILE A 199 -6.29 -15.69 -18.18
N VAL A 200 -5.91 -16.11 -19.39
CA VAL A 200 -4.52 -16.41 -19.72
C VAL A 200 -4.10 -15.53 -20.89
N SER A 201 -3.20 -14.60 -20.64
CA SER A 201 -2.59 -13.75 -21.65
C SER A 201 -1.14 -14.16 -21.84
N ALA A 202 -0.89 -15.03 -22.83
CA ALA A 202 0.46 -15.48 -23.15
C ALA A 202 1.37 -14.33 -23.58
N GLU A 203 0.79 -13.32 -24.23
CA GLU A 203 1.42 -12.05 -24.56
C GLU A 203 0.55 -10.92 -23.97
N GLY A 204 1.13 -9.77 -23.64
CA GLY A 204 0.37 -8.59 -23.19
C GLY A 204 -0.44 -8.76 -21.89
N HIS A 205 -1.44 -7.91 -21.71
CA HIS A 205 -2.17 -7.70 -20.47
C HIS A 205 -3.39 -8.61 -20.29
N GLY A 206 -3.84 -8.78 -19.04
CA GLY A 206 -5.10 -9.46 -18.76
C GLY A 206 -6.32 -8.62 -19.19
N ILE A 207 -6.57 -7.54 -18.46
CA ILE A 207 -7.71 -6.63 -18.68
C ILE A 207 -7.21 -5.20 -18.78
N VAL A 208 -7.54 -4.52 -19.88
CA VAL A 208 -7.19 -3.12 -20.15
C VAL A 208 -8.42 -2.27 -20.40
N SER A 209 -8.50 -1.13 -19.71
CA SER A 209 -9.31 0.01 -20.11
C SER A 209 -8.41 1.20 -20.45
N LYS A 210 -8.66 1.86 -21.59
CA LYS A 210 -7.98 3.12 -21.93
C LYS A 210 -8.63 4.35 -21.28
N ASP A 211 -9.70 4.15 -20.49
CA ASP A 211 -10.30 5.12 -19.57
C ASP A 211 -10.36 4.48 -18.16
N ASP A 212 -11.51 4.48 -17.48
CA ASP A 212 -11.68 3.85 -16.16
C ASP A 212 -11.85 2.33 -16.28
N LEU A 213 -11.18 1.59 -15.38
CA LEU A 213 -11.45 0.17 -15.11
C LEU A 213 -12.08 0.05 -13.71
N LYS A 214 -13.31 -0.45 -13.65
CA LYS A 214 -14.02 -0.68 -12.38
C LYS A 214 -14.33 -2.16 -12.19
N ILE A 215 -14.11 -2.68 -10.98
CA ILE A 215 -14.49 -4.05 -10.60
C ILE A 215 -15.28 -3.97 -9.30
N THR A 216 -16.45 -4.62 -9.24
CA THR A 216 -17.35 -4.49 -8.09
C THR A 216 -17.76 -5.82 -7.46
N GLY A 217 -17.19 -6.92 -7.93
CA GLY A 217 -17.42 -8.26 -7.42
C GLY A 217 -17.00 -9.32 -8.43
N GLY A 218 -17.01 -10.59 -7.99
CA GLY A 218 -16.62 -11.74 -8.80
C GLY A 218 -15.29 -12.34 -8.38
N THR A 219 -14.89 -13.43 -9.05
CA THR A 219 -13.60 -14.09 -8.83
C THR A 219 -12.76 -14.04 -10.10
N TYR A 220 -11.54 -13.55 -10.00
CA TYR A 220 -10.62 -13.34 -11.12
C TYR A 220 -9.35 -14.14 -10.90
N ASP A 221 -9.00 -15.01 -11.85
CA ASP A 221 -7.74 -15.76 -11.89
C ASP A 221 -7.03 -15.39 -13.19
N ILE A 222 -6.03 -14.51 -13.11
CA ILE A 222 -5.41 -13.86 -14.26
C ILE A 222 -3.92 -14.15 -14.29
N ILE A 223 -3.46 -14.73 -15.39
CA ILE A 223 -2.04 -14.89 -15.72
C ILE A 223 -1.75 -14.02 -16.94
N ALA A 224 -0.80 -13.10 -16.85
CA ALA A 224 -0.46 -12.16 -17.92
C ALA A 224 1.06 -11.94 -18.08
N ALA A 225 1.53 -11.88 -19.34
CA ALA A 225 2.90 -11.45 -19.65
C ALA A 225 3.12 -9.92 -19.54
N GLY A 226 2.03 -9.15 -19.44
CA GLY A 226 2.03 -7.75 -19.04
C GLY A 226 1.38 -7.56 -17.67
N HIS A 227 0.82 -6.38 -17.41
CA HIS A 227 -0.01 -6.17 -16.22
C HIS A 227 -1.27 -7.06 -16.22
N ALA A 228 -1.67 -7.55 -15.05
CA ALA A 228 -2.91 -8.35 -14.95
C ALA A 228 -4.15 -7.46 -15.12
N LEU A 229 -4.20 -6.34 -14.40
CA LEU A 229 -5.22 -5.30 -14.54
C LEU A 229 -4.56 -3.97 -14.91
N SER A 230 -5.10 -3.26 -15.90
CA SER A 230 -4.61 -1.94 -16.28
C SER A 230 -5.74 -0.98 -16.65
N GLY A 231 -5.78 0.17 -15.99
CA GLY A 231 -6.67 1.28 -16.32
C GLY A 231 -5.84 2.52 -16.62
N LYS A 232 -6.14 3.25 -17.69
CA LYS A 232 -5.44 4.51 -17.96
C LYS A 232 -5.82 5.57 -16.94
N ASP A 233 -7.13 5.78 -16.75
CA ASP A 233 -7.62 6.87 -15.91
C ASP A 233 -7.68 6.46 -14.45
N SER A 234 -8.13 5.24 -14.17
CA SER A 234 -8.08 4.64 -12.83
C SER A 234 -8.33 3.15 -12.87
N VAL A 235 -7.91 2.47 -11.80
CA VAL A 235 -8.44 1.15 -11.42
C VAL A 235 -9.19 1.31 -10.11
N ARG A 236 -10.48 0.97 -10.09
CA ARG A 236 -11.34 1.07 -8.90
C ARG A 236 -11.96 -0.27 -8.57
N ILE A 237 -11.73 -0.77 -7.37
CA ILE A 237 -12.22 -2.07 -6.91
C ILE A 237 -13.11 -1.87 -5.69
N ALA A 238 -14.36 -2.31 -5.78
CA ALA A 238 -15.30 -2.24 -4.65
C ALA A 238 -15.21 -3.48 -3.76
N ASP A 239 -15.09 -4.65 -4.39
CA ASP A 239 -15.00 -5.98 -3.76
C ASP A 239 -14.62 -7.02 -4.84
N GLY A 240 -14.23 -8.22 -4.43
CA GLY A 240 -13.93 -9.36 -5.29
C GLY A 240 -12.83 -10.25 -4.73
N THR A 241 -12.57 -11.37 -5.42
CA THR A 241 -11.41 -12.23 -5.15
C THR A 241 -10.49 -12.22 -6.36
N PHE A 242 -9.21 -11.93 -6.16
CA PHE A 242 -8.23 -11.72 -7.22
C PHE A 242 -6.99 -12.59 -7.00
N ILE A 243 -6.72 -13.49 -7.95
CA ILE A 243 -5.48 -14.26 -8.03
C ILE A 243 -4.77 -13.76 -9.29
N LEU A 244 -3.75 -12.92 -9.12
CA LEU A 244 -3.08 -12.21 -10.20
C LEU A 244 -1.63 -12.67 -10.29
N THR A 245 -1.22 -13.15 -11.46
CA THR A 245 0.17 -13.45 -11.79
C THR A 245 0.57 -12.64 -13.01
N ALA A 246 1.55 -11.74 -12.86
CA ALA A 246 1.96 -10.81 -13.91
C ALA A 246 3.49 -10.79 -14.10
N GLU A 247 3.98 -10.77 -15.34
CA GLU A 247 5.40 -10.50 -15.64
C GLU A 247 5.73 -8.99 -15.59
N LYS A 248 4.72 -8.15 -15.41
CA LYS A 248 4.85 -6.75 -14.99
C LYS A 248 4.10 -6.58 -13.67
N ASP A 249 3.28 -5.54 -13.55
CA ASP A 249 2.58 -5.24 -12.31
C ASP A 249 1.26 -6.00 -12.15
N GLY A 250 0.87 -6.30 -10.92
CA GLY A 250 -0.43 -6.92 -10.65
C GLY A 250 -1.57 -5.98 -11.06
N ILE A 251 -1.58 -4.77 -10.50
CA ILE A 251 -2.57 -3.73 -10.79
C ILE A 251 -1.84 -2.45 -11.21
N HIS A 252 -2.13 -1.96 -12.42
CA HIS A 252 -1.49 -0.78 -13.00
C HIS A 252 -2.49 0.34 -13.30
N ALA A 253 -2.19 1.57 -12.86
CA ALA A 253 -2.94 2.76 -13.26
C ALA A 253 -2.01 3.91 -13.67
N GLU A 254 -2.03 4.29 -14.94
CA GLU A 254 -1.13 5.34 -15.44
C GLU A 254 -1.80 6.27 -16.46
N ASN A 255 -1.71 7.57 -16.19
CA ASN A 255 -2.09 8.60 -17.15
C ASN A 255 -0.99 9.65 -17.30
N ALA A 256 -0.26 9.58 -18.42
CA ALA A 256 0.78 10.56 -18.75
C ALA A 256 0.24 11.93 -19.22
N ASP A 257 -1.04 12.00 -19.60
CA ASP A 257 -1.66 13.21 -20.17
C ASP A 257 -2.31 14.09 -19.09
N ASP A 258 -2.84 13.48 -18.03
CA ASP A 258 -3.60 14.12 -16.95
C ASP A 258 -3.16 13.62 -15.57
N LYS A 259 -2.53 14.51 -14.79
CA LYS A 259 -1.95 14.20 -13.48
C LYS A 259 -2.98 13.99 -12.38
N GLU A 260 -4.25 14.36 -12.59
CA GLU A 260 -5.33 14.06 -11.65
C GLU A 260 -5.84 12.62 -11.79
N LYS A 261 -5.42 11.92 -12.86
CA LYS A 261 -5.78 10.54 -13.18
C LYS A 261 -4.63 9.57 -12.90
N GLY A 262 -4.78 8.31 -13.29
CA GLY A 262 -3.80 7.26 -13.07
C GLY A 262 -3.71 6.86 -11.59
N TYR A 263 -4.87 6.67 -10.95
CA TYR A 263 -4.97 6.30 -9.53
C TYR A 263 -5.59 4.92 -9.33
N ILE A 264 -5.26 4.30 -8.20
CA ILE A 264 -5.87 3.06 -7.72
C ILE A 264 -6.72 3.37 -6.49
N TYR A 265 -7.95 2.87 -6.50
CA TYR A 265 -8.87 2.92 -5.36
C TYR A 265 -9.38 1.52 -5.04
N ILE A 266 -9.24 1.07 -3.79
CA ILE A 266 -9.75 -0.21 -3.30
C ILE A 266 -10.63 0.05 -2.08
N ALA A 267 -11.91 -0.32 -2.16
CA ALA A 267 -12.80 -0.27 -1.01
C ALA A 267 -12.68 -1.53 -0.13
N ASP A 268 -12.59 -2.70 -0.76
CA ASP A 268 -12.49 -4.02 -0.11
C ASP A 268 -12.05 -5.07 -1.15
N GLY A 269 -11.81 -6.30 -0.71
CA GLY A 269 -11.56 -7.48 -1.54
C GLY A 269 -10.46 -8.38 -0.99
N ASP A 270 -10.32 -9.58 -1.58
CA ASP A 270 -9.27 -10.54 -1.27
C ASP A 270 -8.30 -10.65 -2.47
N PHE A 271 -7.02 -10.32 -2.25
CA PHE A 271 -5.99 -10.24 -3.28
C PHE A 271 -4.83 -11.20 -2.97
N THR A 272 -4.46 -12.01 -3.96
CA THR A 272 -3.20 -12.73 -4.03
C THR A 272 -2.49 -12.30 -5.31
N ILE A 273 -1.40 -11.55 -5.18
CA ILE A 273 -0.68 -10.95 -6.30
C ILE A 273 0.75 -11.50 -6.32
N THR A 274 1.17 -12.03 -7.46
CA THR A 274 2.56 -12.36 -7.75
C THR A 274 2.99 -11.62 -9.00
N SER A 275 3.95 -10.71 -8.87
CA SER A 275 4.43 -9.87 -9.96
C SER A 275 5.95 -9.94 -10.10
N ASP A 276 6.44 -9.97 -11.34
CA ASP A 276 7.86 -9.70 -11.61
C ASP A 276 8.17 -8.19 -11.50
N GLY A 277 7.16 -7.34 -11.68
CA GLY A 277 7.19 -5.90 -11.36
C GLY A 277 6.59 -5.58 -10.00
N ASP A 278 5.90 -4.45 -9.91
CA ASP A 278 5.24 -3.99 -8.69
C ASP A 278 3.96 -4.80 -8.40
N GLY A 279 3.62 -4.99 -7.13
CA GLY A 279 2.31 -5.58 -6.79
C GLY A 279 1.17 -4.67 -7.27
N MET A 280 1.32 -3.37 -6.99
CA MET A 280 0.46 -2.29 -7.49
C MET A 280 1.30 -1.07 -7.87
N ASP A 281 1.07 -0.50 -9.05
CA ASP A 281 1.69 0.74 -9.51
C ASP A 281 0.62 1.76 -9.95
N ALA A 282 0.63 2.92 -9.31
CA ALA A 282 -0.21 4.06 -9.70
C ALA A 282 0.66 5.30 -9.94
N SER A 283 0.47 5.95 -11.09
CA SER A 283 1.18 7.20 -11.40
C SER A 283 0.78 8.40 -10.50
N ASN A 284 -0.37 8.31 -9.83
CA ASN A 284 -0.90 9.35 -8.93
C ASN A 284 -1.18 8.77 -7.54
N ILE A 285 -2.45 8.57 -7.15
CA ILE A 285 -2.82 8.16 -5.80
C ILE A 285 -3.04 6.66 -5.71
N VAL A 286 -2.66 6.07 -4.57
CA VAL A 286 -3.21 4.79 -4.09
C VAL A 286 -4.03 5.06 -2.83
N GLN A 287 -5.29 4.67 -2.83
CA GLN A 287 -6.16 4.72 -1.65
C GLN A 287 -6.81 3.37 -1.41
N ILE A 288 -6.57 2.78 -0.24
CA ILE A 288 -7.10 1.48 0.16
C ILE A 288 -7.88 1.67 1.47
N GLU A 289 -9.17 1.37 1.44
CA GLU A 289 -10.05 1.48 2.60
C GLU A 289 -9.96 0.26 3.51
N ASP A 290 -10.03 -0.94 2.93
CA ASP A 290 -9.99 -2.24 3.62
C ASP A 290 -9.62 -3.36 2.62
N GLY A 291 -9.56 -4.60 3.11
CA GLY A 291 -9.35 -5.81 2.31
C GLY A 291 -8.22 -6.71 2.84
N THR A 292 -8.03 -7.86 2.19
CA THR A 292 -6.91 -8.78 2.46
C THR A 292 -5.95 -8.78 1.27
N LEU A 293 -4.71 -8.39 1.47
CA LEU A 293 -3.69 -8.28 0.43
C LEU A 293 -2.50 -9.18 0.75
N ASP A 294 -2.28 -10.19 -0.09
CA ASP A 294 -1.10 -11.06 -0.09
C ASP A 294 -0.30 -10.79 -1.37
N ILE A 295 0.84 -10.11 -1.27
CA ILE A 295 1.60 -9.58 -2.40
C ILE A 295 3.03 -10.13 -2.35
N THR A 296 3.46 -10.73 -3.46
CA THR A 296 4.86 -11.04 -3.73
C THR A 296 5.33 -10.29 -4.97
N ALA A 297 6.23 -9.33 -4.82
CA ALA A 297 6.74 -8.48 -5.90
C ALA A 297 8.23 -8.68 -6.14
N GLY A 298 8.66 -8.78 -7.41
CA GLY A 298 10.04 -9.03 -7.79
C GLY A 298 10.63 -10.35 -7.26
N GLY A 299 9.78 -11.30 -6.88
CA GLY A 299 10.17 -12.54 -6.21
C GLY A 299 10.44 -12.43 -4.70
N GLY A 300 10.16 -11.28 -4.09
CA GLY A 300 10.30 -11.07 -2.65
C GLY A 300 11.68 -10.62 -2.19
N ALA A 301 11.82 -10.33 -0.89
CA ALA A 301 13.01 -9.78 -0.24
C ALA A 301 14.27 -10.58 -0.54
N ALA A 302 14.13 -11.91 -0.61
CA ALA A 302 15.23 -12.83 -0.94
C ALA A 302 15.81 -12.65 -2.35
N ASN A 303 15.12 -11.92 -3.23
CA ASN A 303 15.56 -11.60 -4.59
C ASN A 303 16.01 -10.13 -4.75
N SER A 304 16.13 -9.39 -3.64
CA SER A 304 16.68 -8.03 -3.67
C SER A 304 18.03 -7.99 -4.37
N LEU A 305 18.17 -7.00 -5.26
CA LEU A 305 19.44 -6.65 -5.90
C LEU A 305 20.00 -5.34 -5.34
N LYS A 306 19.32 -4.72 -4.37
CA LYS A 306 19.81 -3.52 -3.71
C LYS A 306 21.10 -3.85 -2.98
N THR A 307 22.05 -2.93 -3.07
CA THR A 307 23.31 -3.00 -2.35
C THR A 307 23.45 -1.69 -1.61
N HIS A 308 23.50 -1.77 -0.29
CA HIS A 308 23.62 -0.60 0.56
C HIS A 308 25.07 -0.38 0.96
N GLU A 309 25.42 0.81 1.47
CA GLU A 309 26.79 1.09 1.89
C GLU A 309 27.29 0.10 2.96
N SER A 310 26.39 -0.36 3.82
CA SER A 310 26.64 -1.37 4.85
C SER A 310 26.92 -2.78 4.28
N ASP A 311 26.44 -3.10 3.07
CA ASP A 311 26.66 -4.38 2.38
C ASP A 311 28.03 -4.48 1.73
N MET A 312 28.72 -3.34 1.56
CA MET A 312 30.01 -3.28 0.89
C MET A 312 31.13 -3.67 1.87
N PRO A 313 31.91 -4.75 1.63
CA PRO A 313 32.97 -5.18 2.53
C PRO A 313 34.02 -4.07 2.71
N GLY A 314 34.09 -3.53 3.93
CA GLY A 314 34.85 -2.33 4.30
C GLY A 314 36.14 -2.09 3.52
N GLY A 315 36.15 -1.01 2.74
CA GLY A 315 37.37 -0.44 2.17
C GLY A 315 38.33 0.03 3.28
N PRO A 316 39.65 -0.19 3.15
CA PRO A 316 40.59 0.15 4.22
C PRO A 316 40.83 1.67 4.23
N GLY A 317 40.10 2.42 5.07
CA GLY A 317 40.14 3.88 4.96
C GLY A 317 39.66 4.75 6.13
N GLY A 318 39.57 4.26 7.37
CA GLY A 318 39.08 5.05 8.52
C GLY A 318 40.05 5.13 9.68
N GLY A 319 41.32 5.49 9.45
CA GLY A 319 42.30 5.59 10.53
C GLY A 319 43.45 6.53 10.22
N MET A 320 43.32 7.81 10.61
CA MET A 320 44.51 8.64 10.83
C MET A 320 45.02 8.41 12.26
N PRO A 321 46.24 7.90 12.47
CA PRO A 321 46.87 7.95 13.78
C PRO A 321 47.44 9.35 14.02
N GLN A 322 46.97 10.02 15.08
CA GLN A 322 47.67 11.15 15.66
C GLN A 322 49.01 10.68 16.24
N ASN A 323 50.14 11.13 15.66
CA ASN A 323 51.31 11.53 16.44
C ASN A 323 52.27 12.39 15.62
N GLY A 324 52.81 13.42 16.29
CA GLY A 324 53.38 14.60 15.67
C GLY A 324 54.80 14.49 15.11
N GLU A 325 55.11 15.41 14.21
CA GLU A 325 56.22 16.38 14.29
C GLU A 325 56.10 17.30 13.06
N LYS A 326 56.11 18.62 13.28
CA LYS A 326 56.33 19.60 12.20
C LYS A 326 57.81 19.59 11.84
N PRO A 327 58.14 19.62 10.54
CA PRO A 327 59.27 20.42 10.10
C PRO A 327 58.88 21.44 9.02
N ASP A 328 59.78 22.39 8.86
CA ASP A 328 59.53 23.75 8.43
C ASP A 328 59.92 23.93 6.96
N GLY A 329 59.14 24.72 6.23
CA GLY A 329 59.58 25.47 5.05
C GLY A 329 59.83 24.68 3.76
N GLU A 330 59.00 24.91 2.73
CA GLU A 330 59.37 25.75 1.58
C GLU A 330 58.21 25.87 0.56
N SER A 331 58.04 27.10 0.06
CA SER A 331 57.26 27.59 -1.09
C SER A 331 55.83 27.09 -1.35
N MET A 332 54.86 27.99 -1.12
CA MET A 332 53.58 27.97 -1.85
C MET A 332 53.77 28.50 -3.27
N PRO A 333 53.24 27.84 -4.31
CA PRO A 333 52.87 28.49 -5.55
C PRO A 333 51.48 29.11 -5.47
N GLN A 334 51.41 30.26 -6.12
CA GLN A 334 50.32 31.20 -6.32
C GLN A 334 48.99 30.57 -6.81
N MET A 335 47.89 31.01 -6.20
CA MET A 335 46.50 30.70 -6.57
C MET A 335 46.24 31.05 -8.04
N GLY A 336 45.99 30.02 -8.86
CA GLY A 336 45.42 30.13 -10.19
C GLY A 336 43.88 30.18 -10.14
N GLU A 337 43.30 30.84 -11.13
CA GLU A 337 41.88 31.14 -11.26
C GLU A 337 40.95 29.91 -11.23
N LYS A 338 39.73 30.13 -10.73
CA LYS A 338 38.59 29.20 -10.73
C LYS A 338 38.28 28.70 -12.15
N PRO A 339 38.17 27.39 -12.39
CA PRO A 339 37.38 26.85 -13.47
C PRO A 339 35.94 26.64 -12.98
N ASP A 340 35.00 27.13 -13.78
CA ASP A 340 33.58 26.90 -13.61
C ASP A 340 33.23 25.45 -14.00
N GLY A 341 32.47 24.78 -13.12
CA GLY A 341 31.56 23.67 -13.42
C GLY A 341 32.16 22.38 -13.98
N GLU A 342 32.49 21.43 -13.11
CA GLU A 342 32.33 19.98 -13.38
C GLU A 342 32.00 19.24 -12.07
N ASN A 343 30.99 18.37 -12.18
CA ASN A 343 30.47 17.33 -11.29
C ASN A 343 31.25 17.02 -10.00
N MET A 344 30.56 17.21 -8.86
CA MET A 344 30.73 16.32 -7.71
C MET A 344 30.13 14.95 -8.09
N PRO A 345 30.73 13.81 -7.72
CA PRO A 345 30.04 12.54 -7.82
C PRO A 345 28.90 12.57 -6.80
N GLN A 346 27.70 12.75 -7.31
CA GLN A 346 26.47 12.42 -6.60
C GLN A 346 26.48 10.89 -6.51
N ASP A 347 26.37 10.35 -5.30
CA ASP A 347 26.17 8.93 -5.12
C ASP A 347 24.77 8.62 -5.67
N THR A 348 24.75 8.00 -6.84
CA THR A 348 23.54 7.53 -7.52
C THR A 348 23.82 6.08 -7.87
N THR A 349 23.70 5.19 -6.90
CA THR A 349 23.41 3.78 -7.17
C THR A 349 21.92 3.59 -7.47
N THR A 350 21.34 4.51 -8.23
CA THR A 350 20.06 4.31 -8.91
C THR A 350 20.37 3.63 -10.23
N ASP A 351 20.24 2.30 -10.25
CA ASP A 351 20.14 1.55 -11.49
C ASP A 351 18.77 1.87 -12.13
N GLU A 352 18.61 3.10 -12.64
CA GLU A 352 17.37 3.65 -13.24
C GLU A 352 17.01 3.00 -14.61
N SER A 353 17.41 1.74 -14.82
CA SER A 353 17.00 0.94 -15.99
C SER A 353 16.32 -0.38 -15.63
N GLY A 354 16.11 -0.65 -14.33
CA GLY A 354 15.39 -1.82 -13.83
C GLY A 354 13.88 -1.62 -13.78
N THR A 355 13.13 -2.71 -13.95
CA THR A 355 11.71 -2.79 -13.56
C THR A 355 11.60 -2.52 -12.06
N SER A 356 10.63 -1.70 -11.65
CA SER A 356 10.30 -1.49 -10.23
C SER A 356 9.74 -2.79 -9.64
N THR A 357 10.10 -3.12 -8.40
CA THR A 357 9.70 -4.39 -7.74
C THR A 357 9.17 -4.17 -6.32
N LYS A 358 8.44 -3.08 -6.16
CA LYS A 358 7.83 -2.62 -4.90
C LYS A 358 6.52 -3.36 -4.65
N GLY A 359 6.14 -3.50 -3.39
CA GLY A 359 4.85 -4.10 -3.05
C GLY A 359 3.68 -3.24 -3.54
N ILE A 360 3.57 -2.02 -3.00
CA ILE A 360 2.58 -1.03 -3.41
C ILE A 360 3.31 0.29 -3.67
N LYS A 361 3.07 0.89 -4.84
CA LYS A 361 3.72 2.12 -5.28
C LYS A 361 2.73 3.18 -5.73
N ALA A 362 2.97 4.41 -5.29
CA ALA A 362 2.24 5.59 -5.74
C ALA A 362 3.21 6.71 -6.16
N GLY A 363 3.04 7.27 -7.36
CA GLY A 363 3.75 8.48 -7.79
C GLY A 363 3.30 9.76 -7.06
N GLY A 364 2.17 9.70 -6.38
CA GLY A 364 1.60 10.73 -5.51
C GLY A 364 1.21 10.14 -4.16
N GLY A 365 0.27 10.79 -3.45
CA GLY A 365 -0.08 10.43 -2.07
C GLY A 365 -0.66 9.02 -1.93
N MET A 366 -0.34 8.37 -0.81
CA MET A 366 -0.85 7.06 -0.45
C MET A 366 -1.63 7.10 0.86
N TYR A 367 -2.83 6.49 0.86
CA TYR A 367 -3.73 6.47 2.00
C TYR A 367 -4.18 5.04 2.29
N LEU A 368 -3.72 4.50 3.41
CA LEU A 368 -4.00 3.12 3.85
C LEU A 368 -4.87 3.19 5.12
N ASN A 369 -6.19 3.07 4.95
CA ASN A 369 -7.15 3.38 6.00
C ASN A 369 -7.50 2.16 6.89
N GLY A 370 -7.22 0.94 6.41
CA GLY A 370 -7.56 -0.32 7.04
C GLY A 370 -7.01 -1.50 6.22
N GLY A 371 -7.51 -2.71 6.45
CA GLY A 371 -7.08 -3.92 5.74
C GLY A 371 -5.99 -4.74 6.44
N THR A 372 -5.69 -5.89 5.85
CA THR A 372 -4.59 -6.79 6.23
C THR A 372 -3.64 -6.96 5.06
N TYR A 373 -2.35 -6.73 5.28
CA TYR A 373 -1.30 -6.72 4.27
C TYR A 373 -0.22 -7.72 4.66
N GLN A 374 0.06 -8.67 3.78
CA GLN A 374 1.24 -9.52 3.80
C GLN A 374 2.01 -9.20 2.53
N ILE A 375 3.14 -8.52 2.66
CA ILE A 375 3.92 -8.04 1.51
C ILE A 375 5.33 -8.60 1.62
N ASP A 376 5.76 -9.29 0.57
CA ASP A 376 7.12 -9.78 0.36
C ASP A 376 7.65 -9.19 -0.95
N SER A 377 8.57 -8.23 -0.89
CA SER A 377 9.01 -7.44 -2.06
C SER A 377 10.53 -7.36 -2.19
N ALA A 378 11.04 -7.42 -3.41
CA ALA A 378 12.49 -7.30 -3.66
C ALA A 378 13.02 -5.87 -3.46
N ASP A 379 12.13 -4.88 -3.53
CA ASP A 379 12.35 -3.47 -3.22
C ASP A 379 11.36 -3.06 -2.11
N ASP A 380 11.12 -1.78 -1.87
CA ASP A 380 10.23 -1.31 -0.80
C ASP A 380 8.87 -2.02 -0.76
N SER A 381 8.40 -2.36 0.45
CA SER A 381 7.07 -2.96 0.59
C SER A 381 5.96 -1.95 0.31
N ILE A 382 6.09 -0.72 0.80
CA ILE A 382 5.14 0.37 0.60
C ILE A 382 5.92 1.63 0.24
N HIS A 383 5.67 2.20 -0.94
CA HIS A 383 6.43 3.34 -1.45
C HIS A 383 5.55 4.44 -2.04
N SER A 384 5.86 5.69 -1.72
CA SER A 384 5.24 6.85 -2.34
C SER A 384 6.28 7.92 -2.64
N ASN A 385 6.20 8.50 -3.85
CA ASN A 385 6.98 9.67 -4.23
C ASN A 385 6.42 10.99 -3.61
N ALA A 386 5.59 10.87 -2.57
CA ALA A 386 4.95 11.95 -1.85
C ALA A 386 4.68 11.50 -0.40
N ASN A 387 3.50 11.82 0.15
CA ASN A 387 3.14 11.47 1.52
C ASN A 387 2.50 10.08 1.60
N ILE A 388 2.81 9.35 2.68
CA ILE A 388 2.11 8.14 3.10
C ILE A 388 1.36 8.44 4.39
N THR A 389 0.07 8.11 4.41
CA THR A 389 -0.75 8.09 5.64
C THR A 389 -1.28 6.69 5.90
N ILE A 390 -0.83 6.09 7.00
CA ILE A 390 -1.37 4.85 7.55
C ILE A 390 -2.36 5.22 8.66
N ALA A 391 -3.65 5.01 8.44
CA ALA A 391 -4.68 5.34 9.43
C ALA A 391 -4.87 4.20 10.45
N ASP A 392 -4.97 2.96 9.95
CA ASP A 392 -5.15 1.73 10.70
C ASP A 392 -4.75 0.53 9.81
N GLY A 393 -5.00 -0.70 10.26
CA GLY A 393 -4.77 -1.94 9.50
C GLY A 393 -3.74 -2.87 10.17
N THR A 394 -3.49 -4.02 9.56
CA THR A 394 -2.45 -4.98 9.99
C THR A 394 -1.48 -5.24 8.85
N TYR A 395 -0.19 -4.97 9.06
CA TYR A 395 0.86 -5.03 8.04
C TYR A 395 1.95 -5.98 8.51
N THR A 396 2.26 -7.01 7.71
CA THR A 396 3.48 -7.81 7.85
C THR A 396 4.31 -7.61 6.59
N LEU A 397 5.46 -6.97 6.74
CA LEU A 397 6.30 -6.52 5.65
C LEU A 397 7.64 -7.27 5.70
N ALA A 398 8.07 -7.79 4.55
CA ALA A 398 9.40 -8.36 4.33
C ALA A 398 9.92 -7.76 3.02
N THR A 399 11.08 -7.14 3.07
CA THR A 399 11.57 -6.37 1.92
C THR A 399 13.08 -6.38 1.81
N GLY A 400 13.53 -6.22 0.58
CA GLY A 400 14.92 -6.04 0.20
C GLY A 400 15.48 -4.63 0.38
N ASP A 401 14.62 -3.65 0.62
CA ASP A 401 14.92 -2.24 0.84
C ASP A 401 14.06 -1.76 2.01
N ASP A 402 13.21 -0.75 1.89
CA ASP A 402 12.51 -0.20 3.06
C ASP A 402 11.13 -0.79 3.32
N GLY A 403 10.81 -0.97 4.60
CA GLY A 403 9.48 -1.42 5.00
C GLY A 403 8.40 -0.46 4.49
N VAL A 404 8.57 0.83 4.80
CA VAL A 404 7.73 1.93 4.29
C VAL A 404 8.63 3.10 3.92
N HIS A 405 8.53 3.59 2.68
CA HIS A 405 9.32 4.70 2.15
C HIS A 405 8.41 5.81 1.61
N ALA A 406 8.49 7.01 2.20
CA ALA A 406 7.82 8.20 1.71
C ALA A 406 8.84 9.29 1.32
N ASP A 407 8.87 9.73 0.07
CA ASP A 407 9.74 10.84 -0.34
C ASP A 407 9.46 12.14 0.46
N ASP A 408 8.20 12.32 0.90
CA ASP A 408 7.77 13.43 1.77
C ASP A 408 7.44 12.93 3.20
N ALA A 409 6.20 13.08 3.69
CA ALA A 409 5.85 12.73 5.06
C ALA A 409 5.29 11.31 5.19
N LEU A 410 5.83 10.55 6.15
CA LEU A 410 5.20 9.35 6.68
C LEU A 410 4.42 9.67 7.95
N ILE A 411 3.12 9.41 7.94
CA ILE A 411 2.22 9.62 9.08
C ILE A 411 1.53 8.30 9.44
N VAL A 412 1.79 7.80 10.64
CA VAL A 412 1.14 6.61 11.20
C VAL A 412 0.18 7.03 12.31
N ASN A 413 -1.11 6.82 12.12
CA ASN A 413 -2.14 7.15 13.10
C ASN A 413 -2.60 5.98 13.97
N GLY A 414 -2.28 4.75 13.58
CA GLY A 414 -2.71 3.53 14.23
C GLY A 414 -2.30 2.28 13.46
N GLY A 415 -2.94 1.15 13.77
CA GLY A 415 -2.66 -0.15 13.14
C GLY A 415 -1.59 -0.98 13.86
N THR A 416 -1.38 -2.20 13.35
CA THR A 416 -0.30 -3.11 13.73
C THR A 416 0.65 -3.24 12.56
N ILE A 417 1.90 -2.79 12.71
CA ILE A 417 2.93 -2.84 11.66
C ILE A 417 4.06 -3.73 12.15
N THR A 418 4.35 -4.79 11.41
CA THR A 418 5.46 -5.70 11.68
C THR A 418 6.36 -5.73 10.46
N VAL A 419 7.53 -5.09 10.56
CA VAL A 419 8.60 -5.19 9.56
C VAL A 419 9.53 -6.31 10.01
N THR A 420 9.50 -7.42 9.28
CA THR A 420 10.20 -8.66 9.65
C THR A 420 11.64 -8.70 9.15
N GLU A 421 11.91 -8.04 8.03
CA GLU A 421 13.24 -7.76 7.48
C GLU A 421 13.14 -6.57 6.53
N SER A 422 14.13 -5.68 6.59
CA SER A 422 14.30 -4.53 5.69
C SER A 422 15.73 -3.98 5.77
N TYR A 423 16.07 -3.09 4.85
CA TYR A 423 17.19 -2.17 4.98
C TYR A 423 16.89 -1.15 6.08
N GLU A 424 15.97 -0.21 5.84
CA GLU A 424 15.38 0.63 6.87
C GLU A 424 13.94 0.19 7.19
N GLY A 425 13.49 0.40 8.42
CA GLY A 425 12.15 0.00 8.84
C GLY A 425 11.07 0.94 8.28
N LEU A 426 11.08 2.18 8.75
CA LEU A 426 10.15 3.23 8.37
C LEU A 426 10.91 4.50 8.01
N GLU A 427 10.75 4.98 6.78
CA GLU A 427 11.43 6.16 6.26
C GLU A 427 10.45 7.20 5.74
N GLY A 428 10.78 8.47 6.01
CA GLY A 428 10.37 9.56 5.12
C GLY A 428 11.09 10.85 5.45
N LEU A 429 10.92 11.90 4.64
CA LEU A 429 11.51 13.22 4.93
C LEU A 429 11.13 13.73 6.34
N THR A 430 9.88 13.51 6.73
CA THR A 430 9.43 13.59 8.14
C THR A 430 8.68 12.32 8.52
N VAL A 431 8.87 11.85 9.75
CA VAL A 431 8.12 10.73 10.31
C VAL A 431 7.31 11.19 11.52
N THR A 432 6.01 10.93 11.51
CA THR A 432 5.11 11.17 12.65
C THR A 432 4.34 9.91 12.99
N ILE A 433 4.53 9.41 14.22
CA ILE A 433 3.81 8.25 14.74
C ILE A 433 2.89 8.70 15.88
N ASN A 434 1.58 8.69 15.65
CA ASN A 434 0.57 9.13 16.60
C ASN A 434 0.09 8.01 17.53
N ASP A 435 -0.04 6.80 17.01
CA ASP A 435 -0.42 5.59 17.76
C ASP A 435 -0.05 4.34 16.92
N GLY A 436 -0.30 3.15 17.47
CA GLY A 436 -0.12 1.87 16.78
C GLY A 436 0.67 0.85 17.60
N THR A 437 0.78 -0.37 17.08
CA THR A 437 1.71 -1.41 17.57
C THR A 437 2.71 -1.71 16.46
N ILE A 438 3.94 -1.25 16.64
CA ILE A 438 4.98 -1.27 15.61
C ILE A 438 6.13 -2.15 16.11
N ASP A 439 6.52 -3.15 15.33
CA ASP A 439 7.64 -4.05 15.60
C ASP A 439 8.52 -4.10 14.35
N ILE A 440 9.78 -3.68 14.46
CA ILE A 440 10.69 -3.49 13.33
C ILE A 440 11.94 -4.32 13.54
N THR A 441 12.32 -5.07 12.50
CA THR A 441 13.66 -5.64 12.33
C THR A 441 14.27 -5.07 11.05
N ALA A 442 15.26 -4.21 11.21
CA ALA A 442 15.96 -3.52 10.12
C ALA A 442 17.45 -3.85 10.16
N SER A 443 18.07 -3.95 8.99
CA SER A 443 19.52 -4.22 8.86
C SER A 443 20.37 -2.95 8.95
N ASP A 444 19.79 -1.81 8.65
CA ASP A 444 20.28 -0.48 8.97
C ASP A 444 19.32 0.16 9.99
N ASP A 445 18.69 1.28 9.65
CA ASP A 445 17.96 2.08 10.62
C ASP A 445 16.55 1.56 10.89
N GLY A 446 16.14 1.61 12.17
CA GLY A 446 14.78 1.24 12.54
C GLY A 446 13.75 2.22 12.00
N ILE A 447 13.94 3.51 12.28
CA ILE A 447 13.14 4.60 11.75
C ILE A 447 14.09 5.71 11.33
N ASN A 448 14.02 6.12 10.07
CA ASN A 448 14.88 7.15 9.51
C ASN A 448 14.06 8.38 9.09
N THR A 449 14.66 9.57 9.23
CA THR A 449 14.17 10.76 8.53
C THR A 449 15.26 11.39 7.68
N ALA A 450 15.09 11.32 6.35
CA ALA A 450 16.08 11.73 5.35
C ALA A 450 16.38 13.24 5.28
N GLY A 451 15.72 14.09 6.09
CA GLY A 451 16.05 15.52 6.07
C GLY A 451 15.40 16.43 7.12
N GLU A 452 14.38 15.99 7.86
CA GLU A 452 13.70 16.84 8.84
C GLU A 452 13.40 16.10 10.16
N LYS A 453 12.40 16.59 10.89
CA LYS A 453 12.09 16.17 12.27
C LYS A 453 11.37 14.81 12.33
N MET A 454 11.53 14.16 13.49
CA MET A 454 10.77 12.98 13.87
C MET A 454 9.90 13.27 15.10
N GLU A 455 8.63 12.86 15.05
CA GLU A 455 7.68 12.99 16.17
C GLU A 455 7.05 11.64 16.54
N LEU A 456 7.33 11.17 17.76
CA LEU A 456 6.80 9.92 18.32
C LEU A 456 5.82 10.27 19.45
N ASN A 457 4.52 10.27 19.14
CA ASN A 457 3.47 10.80 20.01
C ASN A 457 2.76 9.75 20.88
N GLY A 458 2.81 8.47 20.50
CA GLY A 458 2.08 7.39 21.17
C GLY A 458 2.40 6.01 20.60
N GLY A 459 1.58 5.02 20.97
CA GLY A 459 1.73 3.63 20.52
C GLY A 459 2.74 2.80 21.31
N TYR A 460 2.86 1.53 20.92
CA TYR A 460 3.93 0.62 21.29
C TYR A 460 4.88 0.51 20.10
N ILE A 461 6.16 0.80 20.29
CA ILE A 461 7.19 0.76 19.25
C ILE A 461 8.33 -0.11 19.77
N HIS A 462 8.65 -1.18 19.05
CA HIS A 462 9.79 -2.03 19.31
C HIS A 462 10.67 -2.08 18.06
N ILE A 463 11.97 -1.83 18.24
CA ILE A 463 12.93 -1.72 17.15
C ILE A 463 14.12 -2.62 17.44
N LEU A 464 14.47 -3.45 16.47
CA LEU A 464 15.70 -4.19 16.38
C LEU A 464 16.45 -3.71 15.13
N ALA A 465 17.40 -2.79 15.31
CA ALA A 465 18.11 -2.15 14.21
C ALA A 465 19.55 -2.66 14.12
N GLY A 466 20.05 -2.86 12.90
CA GLY A 466 21.46 -3.12 12.64
C GLY A 466 22.28 -1.83 12.66
N GLY A 467 21.69 -0.75 12.13
CA GLY A 467 22.11 0.64 12.21
C GLY A 467 21.50 1.37 13.40
N ASP A 468 21.18 2.64 13.24
CA ASP A 468 20.57 3.45 14.29
C ASP A 468 19.16 2.96 14.64
N GLY A 469 18.83 2.97 15.93
CA GLY A 469 17.48 2.60 16.34
C GLY A 469 16.44 3.58 15.79
N VAL A 470 16.69 4.86 16.01
CA VAL A 470 16.04 5.96 15.29
C VAL A 470 17.14 6.92 14.83
N ASP A 471 17.09 7.31 13.56
CA ASP A 471 17.90 8.39 13.01
C ASP A 471 16.99 9.53 12.59
N SER A 472 17.23 10.71 13.16
CA SER A 472 16.56 11.92 12.69
C SER A 472 17.50 13.00 12.23
N ASN A 473 17.50 13.36 10.95
CA ASN A 473 18.29 14.51 10.50
C ASN A 473 17.80 15.88 11.04
N GLY A 474 16.70 15.92 11.79
CA GLY A 474 16.14 17.09 12.46
C GLY A 474 15.97 16.90 13.98
N ASP A 475 15.00 17.62 14.57
CA ASP A 475 14.64 17.44 15.98
C ASP A 475 13.91 16.10 16.15
N LEU A 476 14.31 15.32 17.16
CA LEU A 476 13.55 14.16 17.64
C LEU A 476 12.66 14.57 18.82
N THR A 477 11.36 14.32 18.74
CA THR A 477 10.44 14.59 19.86
C THR A 477 9.64 13.34 20.22
N ILE A 478 9.86 12.84 21.43
CA ILE A 478 9.09 11.74 22.03
C ILE A 478 8.07 12.35 23.00
N ASN A 479 6.79 12.33 22.65
CA ASN A 479 5.71 12.88 23.48
C ASN A 479 4.98 11.83 24.34
N GLY A 480 5.05 10.56 23.97
CA GLY A 480 4.36 9.47 24.66
C GLY A 480 4.66 8.10 24.07
N GLY A 481 3.91 7.09 24.49
CA GLY A 481 4.05 5.71 24.03
C GLY A 481 4.94 4.83 24.92
N GLU A 482 5.10 3.59 24.50
CA GLU A 482 6.05 2.60 25.04
C GLU A 482 7.06 2.26 23.93
N ILE A 483 8.27 2.81 24.03
CA ILE A 483 9.30 2.73 23.00
C ILE A 483 10.48 1.92 23.53
N TYR A 484 10.78 0.83 22.83
CA TYR A 484 11.85 -0.12 23.15
C TYR A 484 12.77 -0.26 21.94
N ILE A 485 14.06 0.03 22.12
CA ILE A 485 15.03 0.05 21.02
C ILE A 485 16.22 -0.83 21.38
N ASP A 486 16.41 -1.90 20.62
CA ASP A 486 17.65 -2.64 20.47
C ASP A 486 18.45 -2.10 19.28
N GLY A 487 19.28 -1.10 19.56
CA GLY A 487 20.12 -0.44 18.58
C GLY A 487 21.39 -1.24 18.20
N PRO A 488 22.36 -0.57 17.58
CA PRO A 488 23.56 -1.18 17.03
C PRO A 488 24.54 -1.57 18.14
N SER A 489 25.38 -2.56 17.83
CA SER A 489 26.44 -3.01 18.72
C SER A 489 27.82 -2.48 18.32
N ASP A 490 27.94 -1.86 17.15
CA ASP A 490 29.16 -1.22 16.67
C ASP A 490 29.21 0.26 17.08
N ASN A 491 30.39 0.88 17.00
CA ASN A 491 30.60 2.26 17.43
C ASN A 491 30.34 3.29 16.31
N GLY A 492 29.88 2.87 15.14
CA GLY A 492 29.55 3.74 14.01
C GLY A 492 28.18 4.39 14.16
N ASN A 493 27.26 3.69 14.82
CA ASN A 493 25.86 4.10 15.01
C ASN A 493 25.47 4.08 16.50
N SER A 494 24.22 4.40 16.82
CA SER A 494 23.68 4.54 18.17
C SER A 494 22.23 4.07 18.30
N ALA A 495 21.69 4.03 19.52
CA ALA A 495 20.27 3.68 19.68
C ALA A 495 19.33 4.83 19.27
N ILE A 496 19.81 6.07 19.38
CA ILE A 496 19.09 7.30 19.08
C ILE A 496 20.10 8.30 18.53
N ASP A 497 20.00 8.59 17.24
CA ASP A 497 20.74 9.64 16.55
C ASP A 497 19.80 10.76 16.13
N TYR A 498 20.31 11.99 16.14
CA TYR A 498 19.60 13.13 15.63
C TYR A 498 20.53 14.24 15.10
N GLY A 499 19.99 15.08 14.23
CA GLY A 499 20.80 15.87 13.31
C GLY A 499 21.68 16.90 13.99
N ASP A 500 22.77 17.25 13.31
CA ASP A 500 23.69 18.30 13.72
C ASP A 500 22.95 19.63 13.97
N ARG A 501 22.99 20.11 15.23
CA ARG A 501 22.30 21.34 15.72
C ARG A 501 20.80 21.19 15.94
N SER A 502 20.31 19.96 15.98
CA SER A 502 18.99 19.62 16.45
C SER A 502 19.02 19.25 17.93
N SER A 503 17.89 18.81 18.47
CA SER A 503 17.79 18.33 19.85
C SER A 503 16.77 17.20 19.95
N ALA A 504 17.09 16.19 20.75
CA ALA A 504 16.13 15.18 21.16
C ALA A 504 15.41 15.59 22.46
N TYR A 505 14.08 15.51 22.46
CA TYR A 505 13.22 15.85 23.59
C TYR A 505 12.39 14.65 24.03
N VAL A 506 12.41 14.36 25.34
CA VAL A 506 11.51 13.36 25.93
C VAL A 506 10.50 14.05 26.83
N ASN A 507 9.24 14.04 26.41
CA ASN A 507 8.14 14.78 27.02
C ASN A 507 7.15 13.90 27.79
N GLY A 508 7.18 12.58 27.57
CA GLY A 508 6.31 11.61 28.24
C GLY A 508 6.52 10.19 27.71
N GLY A 509 5.80 9.23 28.30
CA GLY A 509 5.85 7.82 27.91
C GLY A 509 6.95 7.02 28.62
N THR A 510 7.20 5.82 28.12
CA THR A 510 8.31 4.95 28.51
C THR A 510 9.25 4.84 27.34
N LEU A 511 10.53 5.17 27.55
CA LEU A 511 11.62 4.95 26.61
C LEU A 511 12.65 4.03 27.28
N VAL A 512 12.99 2.94 26.60
CA VAL A 512 14.14 2.10 26.91
C VAL A 512 14.90 1.88 25.62
N ALA A 513 16.01 2.59 25.44
CA ALA A 513 16.87 2.44 24.28
C ALA A 513 18.24 1.93 24.71
N ILE A 514 18.69 0.85 24.08
CA ILE A 514 20.00 0.27 24.34
C ILE A 514 20.78 0.15 23.04
N GLY A 515 22.09 0.23 23.13
CA GLY A 515 22.96 0.11 21.96
C GLY A 515 24.39 0.47 22.31
N SER A 516 25.13 0.90 21.31
CA SER A 516 26.50 1.35 21.43
C SER A 516 26.62 2.74 22.03
N SER A 517 27.66 2.95 22.83
CA SER A 517 28.01 4.21 23.49
C SER A 517 28.94 5.09 22.67
N GLY A 518 29.46 4.57 21.56
CA GLY A 518 30.44 5.21 20.67
C GLY A 518 29.93 6.54 20.10
N MET A 519 28.78 6.50 19.45
CA MET A 519 28.08 7.68 18.91
C MET A 519 26.92 8.14 19.78
N ALA A 520 26.60 7.43 20.86
CA ALA A 520 25.44 7.76 21.69
C ALA A 520 25.42 9.20 22.18
N GLU A 521 24.30 9.86 21.88
CA GLU A 521 23.99 11.23 22.24
C GLU A 521 23.03 11.33 23.43
N GLY A 522 23.10 12.46 24.13
CA GLY A 522 22.22 12.75 25.27
C GLY A 522 20.92 13.44 24.83
N MET A 523 19.95 13.49 25.73
CA MET A 523 18.70 14.22 25.52
C MET A 523 18.81 15.66 26.01
N SER A 524 18.00 16.56 25.44
CA SER A 524 17.96 17.97 25.82
C SER A 524 17.49 18.17 27.27
N ASP A 525 18.14 19.08 28.01
CA ASP A 525 17.72 19.54 29.34
C ASP A 525 16.33 20.19 29.36
N SER A 526 15.81 20.55 28.18
CA SER A 526 14.45 21.09 28.03
C SER A 526 13.36 20.01 27.95
N SER A 527 13.74 18.72 27.99
CA SER A 527 12.83 17.58 28.10
C SER A 527 11.91 17.72 29.33
N LYS A 528 10.62 17.42 29.19
CA LYS A 528 9.66 17.48 30.31
C LYS A 528 9.77 16.26 31.22
N GLN A 529 10.24 15.13 30.70
CA GLN A 529 10.50 13.90 31.45
C GLN A 529 12.02 13.72 31.62
N LYS A 530 12.43 13.15 32.76
CA LYS A 530 13.85 12.93 33.04
C LYS A 530 14.38 11.70 32.31
N VAL A 531 15.64 11.78 31.89
CA VAL A 531 16.31 10.74 31.11
C VAL A 531 17.58 10.34 31.83
N LEU A 532 17.72 9.04 32.06
CA LEU A 532 18.94 8.40 32.52
C LEU A 532 19.69 7.88 31.31
N MET A 533 20.87 8.42 31.03
CA MET A 533 21.79 7.86 30.05
C MET A 533 23.00 7.28 30.78
N VAL A 534 23.25 5.99 30.58
CA VAL A 534 24.30 5.24 31.28
C VAL A 534 25.22 4.60 30.25
N LYS A 535 26.44 5.13 30.14
CA LYS A 535 27.53 4.48 29.38
C LYS A 535 28.26 3.51 30.31
N LEU A 536 28.26 2.24 29.93
CA LEU A 536 28.85 1.13 30.67
C LEU A 536 30.36 1.06 30.35
N GLY A 537 31.13 0.47 31.27
CA GLY A 537 32.58 0.37 31.11
C GLY A 537 33.04 -0.72 30.14
N GLU A 538 32.12 -1.58 29.69
CA GLU A 538 32.33 -2.69 28.77
C GLU A 538 31.01 -3.03 28.07
N GLN A 539 31.11 -3.76 26.95
CA GLN A 539 29.93 -4.33 26.30
C GLN A 539 29.32 -5.45 27.14
N MET A 540 28.00 -5.34 27.31
CA MET A 540 27.17 -6.34 27.95
C MET A 540 26.55 -7.24 26.89
N GLU A 541 26.44 -8.53 27.22
CA GLU A 541 25.67 -9.49 26.42
C GLU A 541 24.17 -9.20 26.48
N ALA A 542 23.44 -9.66 25.46
CA ALA A 542 21.98 -9.68 25.44
C ALA A 542 21.41 -10.31 26.73
N GLY A 543 20.28 -9.80 27.21
CA GLY A 543 19.68 -10.20 28.48
C GLY A 543 19.00 -9.06 29.24
N ASN A 544 18.71 -9.31 30.51
CA ASN A 544 17.86 -8.41 31.29
C ASN A 544 18.53 -7.06 31.58
N VAL A 545 17.78 -5.99 31.34
CA VAL A 545 18.02 -4.61 31.75
C VAL A 545 16.93 -4.23 32.75
N VAL A 546 17.31 -4.02 34.01
CA VAL A 546 16.36 -3.74 35.09
C VAL A 546 16.75 -2.47 35.83
N LEU A 547 15.83 -1.51 35.89
CA LEU A 547 15.99 -0.31 36.72
C LEU A 547 15.15 -0.45 37.98
N THR A 548 15.77 -0.24 39.13
CA THR A 548 15.09 -0.25 40.44
C THR A 548 15.29 1.07 41.19
N ASP A 549 14.29 1.46 41.97
CA ASP A 549 14.41 2.60 42.90
C ASP A 549 15.26 2.26 44.14
N SER A 550 15.44 3.23 45.02
CA SER A 550 16.18 3.06 46.28
C SER A 550 15.54 2.09 47.28
N GLU A 551 14.26 1.73 47.11
CA GLU A 551 13.53 0.76 47.92
C GLU A 551 13.60 -0.66 47.33
N GLY A 552 14.13 -0.80 46.11
CA GLY A 552 14.22 -2.05 45.37
C GLY A 552 12.97 -2.38 44.55
N ASN A 553 12.06 -1.43 44.35
CA ASN A 553 10.92 -1.59 43.45
C ASN A 553 11.41 -1.49 42.00
N VAL A 554 10.90 -2.37 41.13
CA VAL A 554 11.24 -2.38 39.70
C VAL A 554 10.43 -1.30 38.99
N ILE A 555 11.13 -0.41 38.29
CA ILE A 555 10.55 0.65 37.44
C ILE A 555 10.53 0.21 35.98
N VAL A 556 11.64 -0.35 35.50
CA VAL A 556 11.79 -0.87 34.14
C VAL A 556 12.32 -2.30 34.22
N SER A 557 11.77 -3.18 33.40
CA SER A 557 12.30 -4.51 33.14
C SER A 557 12.20 -4.79 31.65
N TYR A 558 13.34 -4.80 30.97
CA TYR A 558 13.46 -5.05 29.54
C TYR A 558 14.42 -6.20 29.26
N THR A 559 14.24 -6.92 28.14
CA THR A 559 15.17 -7.98 27.72
C THR A 559 15.84 -7.54 26.43
N ALA A 560 17.10 -7.14 26.54
CA ALA A 560 17.95 -6.82 25.40
C ALA A 560 18.11 -8.03 24.48
N LEU A 561 17.97 -7.81 23.17
CA LEU A 561 18.15 -8.79 22.11
C LEU A 561 19.56 -8.74 21.51
N LYS A 562 20.27 -7.62 21.67
CA LYS A 562 21.65 -7.42 21.17
C LYS A 562 22.65 -7.08 22.29
N THR A 563 23.95 -7.07 21.95
CA THR A 563 24.99 -6.56 22.85
C THR A 563 24.96 -5.03 22.87
N TYR A 564 25.23 -4.44 24.02
CA TYR A 564 25.12 -2.99 24.25
C TYR A 564 26.11 -2.52 25.31
N ASP A 565 26.51 -1.26 25.26
CA ASP A 565 27.22 -0.58 26.36
C ASP A 565 26.66 0.81 26.66
N CYS A 566 25.52 1.17 26.06
CA CYS A 566 24.73 2.34 26.42
C CYS A 566 23.30 1.92 26.76
N VAL A 567 22.75 2.53 27.80
CA VAL A 567 21.36 2.37 28.21
C VAL A 567 20.76 3.75 28.45
N ILE A 568 19.68 4.06 27.74
CA ILE A 568 18.87 5.27 27.86
C ILE A 568 17.51 4.86 28.40
N ILE A 569 17.12 5.38 29.55
CA ILE A 569 15.82 5.10 30.18
C ILE A 569 15.13 6.41 30.55
N SER A 570 13.86 6.53 30.16
CA SER A 570 12.98 7.61 30.61
C SER A 570 11.60 7.05 30.91
N THR A 571 11.09 7.32 32.11
CA THR A 571 9.70 7.02 32.50
C THR A 571 9.19 8.10 33.44
N ALA A 572 7.89 8.14 33.68
CA ALA A 572 7.28 9.07 34.63
C ALA A 572 7.78 8.87 36.09
N GLU A 573 8.40 7.74 36.41
CA GLU A 573 8.92 7.39 37.74
C GLU A 573 10.40 7.80 37.92
N VAL A 574 11.05 8.28 36.86
CA VAL A 574 12.40 8.86 36.93
C VAL A 574 12.31 10.33 37.38
N GLU A 575 12.82 10.63 38.57
CA GLU A 575 12.75 11.94 39.22
C GLU A 575 14.14 12.57 39.39
N SER A 576 14.23 13.89 39.19
CA SER A 576 15.48 14.65 39.34
C SER A 576 16.05 14.52 40.76
N GLY A 577 17.35 14.22 40.85
CA GLY A 577 18.10 14.06 42.10
C GLY A 577 17.86 12.72 42.81
N ALA A 578 16.99 11.85 42.31
CA ALA A 578 16.80 10.51 42.85
C ALA A 578 17.88 9.54 42.34
N THR A 579 18.24 8.57 43.18
CA THR A 579 19.22 7.52 42.86
C THR A 579 18.50 6.20 42.58
N TYR A 580 18.95 5.53 41.53
CA TYR A 580 18.43 4.27 41.02
C TYR A 580 19.56 3.24 40.92
N THR A 581 19.20 1.96 40.91
CA THR A 581 20.12 0.86 40.61
C THR A 581 19.76 0.26 39.25
N LEU A 582 20.65 0.43 38.28
CA LEU A 582 20.59 -0.23 36.97
C LEU A 582 21.28 -1.59 37.07
N THR A 583 20.58 -2.66 36.74
CA THR A 583 21.12 -4.01 36.65
C THR A 583 21.14 -4.46 35.19
N THR A 584 22.32 -4.72 34.64
CA THR A 584 22.55 -5.16 33.27
C THR A 584 23.34 -6.46 33.28
N SER A 585 22.79 -7.53 32.72
CA SER A 585 23.47 -8.84 32.54
C SER A 585 24.27 -9.34 33.78
N GLY A 586 23.74 -9.08 34.99
CA GLY A 586 24.33 -9.50 36.27
C GLY A 586 25.25 -8.47 36.96
N THR A 587 25.54 -7.34 36.30
CA THR A 587 26.30 -6.21 36.86
C THR A 587 25.32 -5.14 37.35
N THR A 588 25.67 -4.43 38.43
CA THR A 588 24.86 -3.35 39.01
C THR A 588 25.61 -2.03 39.00
N THR A 589 24.95 -0.96 38.59
CA THR A 589 25.46 0.42 38.56
C THR A 589 24.47 1.33 39.28
N GLU A 590 24.94 2.12 40.26
CA GLU A 590 24.15 3.20 40.85
C GLU A 590 24.16 4.42 39.90
N VAL A 591 22.99 4.96 39.61
CA VAL A 591 22.81 6.10 38.69
C VAL A 591 21.90 7.14 39.32
N THR A 592 22.15 8.42 39.08
CA THR A 592 21.32 9.52 39.58
C THR A 592 20.78 10.28 38.38
N ALA A 593 19.48 10.56 38.37
CA ALA A 593 18.87 11.38 37.33
C ALA A 593 19.17 12.86 37.61
N GLU A 594 19.89 13.53 36.72
CA GLU A 594 20.23 14.95 36.87
C GLU A 594 19.07 15.86 36.39
#